data_AF-A0A2V0PPQ9-F1
#
_entry.id   AF-A0A2V0PPQ9-F1
#
_cell.length_a   1.000
_cell.length_b   1.000
_cell.length_c   1.000
_cell.angle_alpha   90.00
_cell.angle_beta   90.00
_cell.angle_gamma   90.00
#
_symmetry.space_group_name_H-M   'P 1'
#
loop_
_entity.id
_entity.type
_entity.pdbx_description
1 polymer ?
#
loop_
_entity_poly.entity_id
_entity_poly.type
_entity_poly.pdbx_seq_one_letter_code
_entity_poly.pdbx_strand_id
1 'polypeptide(L)'
;MLQHRSLAGRALPGAQQRPCVASARRVIVRAKEPIVAATTLLEKEQEAAPSAAPGRGAAGAPSTSGSKWVIDESELLTSTAEHRAWTFGPMALMGAALAVAGSHVDGPGGALSAASAVLAAYVLSDLGTGVYHWSVDNYGDGSTPVFGRQIAAFQGHHVRPWTITQREFCNNVHQVFKPAAYPAGGMLLLSPVLGVWPGFFLPSFLFLVCMSQQFHAWSHMKKSELPAAVVALQDAGVLIGRAAHGAHHRPNFEGNYCIVSGWWNQALDDSGFFRWLEKVVVATTGVEPRCWYPPEHGWIEEVRPQAK
;
A
#
# COMPACT_ATOMS: atom_id res chain seq x y z
N MET A 1 -5.23 76.34 39.08
CA MET A 1 -6.61 76.20 39.60
C MET A 1 -6.86 74.70 39.74
N LEU A 2 -6.72 74.10 40.93
CA LEU A 2 -7.72 73.99 42.02
C LEU A 2 -9.11 73.55 41.51
N GLN A 3 -9.83 72.55 42.07
CA GLN A 3 -9.59 71.58 43.14
C GLN A 3 -10.78 70.58 43.20
N HIS A 4 -10.50 69.33 43.62
CA HIS A 4 -11.24 68.41 44.53
C HIS A 4 -12.76 68.14 44.48
N ARG A 5 -13.14 66.85 44.58
CA ARG A 5 -13.42 66.04 45.81
C ARG A 5 -13.52 64.55 45.40
N SER A 6 -12.72 63.60 45.90
CA SER A 6 -12.61 62.99 47.25
C SER A 6 -13.85 62.21 47.71
N LEU A 7 -13.69 60.89 47.87
CA LEU A 7 -14.12 60.13 49.06
C LEU A 7 -13.24 58.87 49.21
N ALA A 8 -12.46 58.85 50.29
CA ALA A 8 -11.84 57.69 50.93
C ALA A 8 -12.92 56.88 51.69
N GLY A 9 -12.79 55.62 52.08
CA GLY A 9 -11.69 54.65 52.07
C GLY A 9 -12.07 53.49 53.01
N ARG A 10 -11.34 52.37 52.97
CA ARG A 10 -10.83 51.63 54.14
C ARG A 10 -10.16 50.32 53.70
N ALA A 11 -9.01 50.09 54.31
CA ALA A 11 -8.08 48.99 54.06
C ALA A 11 -8.44 47.70 54.83
N LEU A 12 -8.04 46.55 54.29
CA LEU A 12 -7.75 45.32 55.04
C LEU A 12 -6.50 44.63 54.48
N PRO A 13 -5.78 43.84 55.29
CA PRO A 13 -4.33 43.68 55.19
C PRO A 13 -3.86 42.30 54.67
N GLY A 14 -2.57 42.25 54.29
CA GLY A 14 -1.70 41.12 54.63
C GLY A 14 -1.54 40.04 53.57
N ALA A 15 -0.39 40.09 52.87
CA ALA A 15 0.16 38.94 52.17
C ALA A 15 0.66 37.88 53.17
N GLN A 16 0.30 36.61 52.95
CA GLN A 16 1.11 35.47 53.40
C GLN A 16 0.89 34.26 52.49
N GLN A 17 2.00 33.76 51.96
CA GLN A 17 2.12 32.58 51.12
C GLN A 17 1.60 31.34 51.85
N ARG A 18 0.85 30.48 51.15
CA ARG A 18 0.54 29.12 51.61
C ARG A 18 1.25 28.09 50.72
N PRO A 19 1.89 27.05 51.30
CA PRO A 19 2.52 25.99 50.54
C PRO A 19 1.45 24.99 50.09
N CYS A 20 1.43 24.62 48.81
CA CYS A 20 0.64 23.48 48.34
C CYS A 20 1.52 22.24 48.36
N VAL A 21 1.24 21.35 49.31
CA VAL A 21 1.91 20.07 49.52
C VAL A 21 1.47 19.08 48.43
N ALA A 22 2.43 18.55 47.68
CA ALA A 22 2.23 17.44 46.76
C ALA A 22 1.88 16.16 47.55
N SER A 23 0.72 15.58 47.27
CA SER A 23 0.34 14.26 47.77
C SER A 23 1.01 13.17 46.92
N ALA A 24 2.10 12.61 47.43
CA ALA A 24 2.74 11.42 46.88
C ALA A 24 1.98 10.17 47.36
N ARG A 25 1.29 9.47 46.44
CA ARG A 25 0.77 8.12 46.72
C ARG A 25 1.92 7.13 46.78
N ARG A 26 2.16 6.59 47.98
CA ARG A 26 3.05 5.45 48.26
C ARG A 26 2.49 4.18 47.59
N VAL A 27 3.20 3.63 46.61
CA VAL A 27 3.06 2.22 46.22
C VAL A 27 4.18 1.46 46.92
N ILE A 28 3.81 0.50 47.75
CA ILE A 28 4.72 -0.37 48.49
C ILE A 28 5.27 -1.41 47.52
N VAL A 29 6.55 -1.31 47.18
CA VAL A 29 7.32 -2.38 46.52
C VAL A 29 7.85 -3.31 47.60
N ARG A 30 7.44 -4.58 47.56
CA ARG A 30 7.96 -5.63 48.43
C ARG A 30 9.24 -6.19 47.80
N ALA A 31 10.38 -5.96 48.44
CA ALA A 31 11.66 -6.58 48.08
C ALA A 31 11.63 -8.10 48.34
N LYS A 32 12.23 -8.88 47.44
CA LYS A 32 12.67 -10.26 47.72
C LYS A 32 14.17 -10.33 47.47
N GLU A 33 14.89 -10.75 48.52
CA GLU A 33 16.33 -11.01 48.58
C GLU A 33 16.73 -12.29 47.81
N PRO A 34 18.04 -12.48 47.53
CA PRO A 34 18.55 -13.46 46.58
C PRO A 34 18.86 -14.81 47.24
N ILE A 35 18.80 -15.90 46.47
CA ILE A 35 19.36 -17.20 46.87
C ILE A 35 20.35 -17.65 45.79
N VAL A 36 21.61 -17.78 46.22
CA VAL A 36 22.74 -18.38 45.48
C VAL A 36 22.87 -19.84 45.91
N ALA A 37 23.39 -20.66 44.99
CA ALA A 37 23.94 -22.01 45.11
C ALA A 37 22.97 -23.19 44.88
N ALA A 38 23.12 -23.83 43.71
CA ALA A 38 23.74 -25.16 43.64
C ALA A 38 23.86 -25.61 42.17
N THR A 39 25.05 -25.40 41.60
CA THR A 39 25.61 -26.21 40.52
C THR A 39 25.78 -27.66 41.00
N THR A 40 25.51 -28.60 40.09
CA THR A 40 25.90 -30.02 39.99
C THR A 40 24.70 -30.97 39.91
N LEU A 41 24.85 -32.00 39.07
CA LEU A 41 23.88 -33.05 38.71
C LEU A 41 22.88 -32.53 37.64
N LEU A 42 22.86 -32.96 36.37
CA LEU A 42 23.06 -34.29 35.81
C LEU A 42 23.46 -34.17 34.33
N GLU A 43 24.73 -34.42 34.04
CA GLU A 43 25.08 -35.14 32.80
C GLU A 43 24.82 -36.63 33.09
N LYS A 44 23.97 -37.22 32.25
CA LYS A 44 23.59 -38.65 32.11
C LYS A 44 22.07 -38.79 32.21
N GLU A 45 21.42 -38.85 31.07
CA GLU A 45 20.83 -40.12 30.59
C GLU A 45 20.22 -39.90 29.21
N GLN A 46 20.86 -40.57 28.25
CA GLN A 46 20.37 -40.83 26.91
C GLN A 46 19.85 -42.26 26.96
N GLU A 47 18.54 -42.44 26.86
CA GLU A 47 17.79 -43.59 26.30
C GLU A 47 16.39 -43.70 26.92
N ALA A 48 15.40 -43.89 26.02
CA ALA A 48 14.03 -44.38 26.22
C ALA A 48 12.90 -43.37 25.93
N ALA A 49 12.43 -43.39 24.68
CA ALA A 49 11.01 -43.22 24.36
C ALA A 49 10.25 -44.49 24.85
N PRO A 50 8.92 -44.49 25.13
CA PRO A 50 7.87 -43.77 24.39
C PRO A 50 6.67 -43.22 25.21
N SER A 51 5.81 -42.45 24.53
CA SER A 51 4.32 -42.45 24.62
C SER A 51 3.70 -41.05 24.59
N ALA A 52 2.65 -40.92 23.78
CA ALA A 52 2.03 -39.70 23.29
C ALA A 52 0.94 -39.10 24.21
N ALA A 53 0.86 -37.76 24.25
CA ALA A 53 -0.38 -36.97 24.41
C ALA A 53 -0.08 -35.48 24.03
N PRO A 54 -1.09 -34.69 23.60
CA PRO A 54 -0.94 -33.76 22.48
C PRO A 54 -0.47 -32.36 22.89
N GLY A 55 0.58 -31.89 22.22
CA GLY A 55 1.02 -30.50 22.24
C GLY A 55 0.15 -29.63 21.34
N ARG A 56 -0.29 -28.50 21.88
CA ARG A 56 -1.01 -27.43 21.19
C ARG A 56 -0.27 -27.05 19.91
N GLY A 57 -0.99 -27.05 18.79
CA GLY A 57 -0.45 -26.68 17.48
C GLY A 57 0.13 -25.27 17.51
N ALA A 58 1.46 -25.18 17.44
CA ALA A 58 2.11 -24.03 16.88
C ALA A 58 1.64 -23.94 15.42
N ALA A 59 0.97 -22.84 15.06
CA ALA A 59 0.69 -22.54 13.67
C ALA A 59 2.02 -22.55 12.92
N GLY A 60 2.17 -23.53 12.02
CA GLY A 60 3.39 -23.71 11.26
C GLY A 60 3.68 -22.46 10.44
N ALA A 61 4.96 -22.08 10.39
CA ALA A 61 5.48 -21.11 9.45
C ALA A 61 4.96 -21.43 8.03
N PRO A 62 4.62 -20.42 7.21
CA PRO A 62 4.12 -20.66 5.86
C PRO A 62 5.16 -21.46 5.08
N SER A 63 4.75 -22.65 4.65
CA SER A 63 5.53 -23.53 3.79
C SER A 63 5.92 -22.77 2.52
N THR A 64 7.22 -22.65 2.28
CA THR A 64 7.81 -22.19 1.01
C THR A 64 7.64 -23.26 -0.07
N SER A 65 6.39 -23.60 -0.39
CA SER A 65 6.07 -24.26 -1.64
C SER A 65 6.38 -23.27 -2.75
N GLY A 66 7.52 -23.45 -3.42
CA GLY A 66 7.92 -22.66 -4.57
C GLY A 66 6.72 -22.40 -5.47
N SER A 67 6.36 -21.12 -5.62
CA SER A 67 5.13 -20.76 -6.32
C SER A 67 5.16 -21.38 -7.71
N LYS A 68 4.04 -21.97 -8.16
CA LYS A 68 3.89 -22.52 -9.52
C LYS A 68 4.10 -21.46 -10.61
N TRP A 69 4.26 -20.20 -10.22
CA TRP A 69 4.38 -19.03 -11.07
C TRP A 69 5.76 -18.39 -10.89
N VAL A 70 6.83 -19.18 -11.01
CA VAL A 70 8.15 -18.61 -11.28
C VAL A 70 8.08 -18.05 -12.71
N ILE A 71 8.19 -16.73 -12.86
CA ILE A 71 8.35 -16.07 -14.17
C ILE A 71 9.55 -16.73 -14.85
N ASP A 72 9.27 -17.52 -15.89
CA ASP A 72 10.23 -18.25 -16.71
C ASP A 72 10.99 -17.25 -17.61
N GLU A 73 12.26 -17.51 -17.92
CA GLU A 73 13.01 -16.78 -18.96
C GLU A 73 12.33 -16.89 -20.33
N SER A 74 11.41 -17.86 -20.50
CA SER A 74 10.53 -17.99 -21.66
C SER A 74 9.28 -17.09 -21.64
N GLU A 75 9.06 -16.29 -20.59
CA GLU A 75 7.91 -15.37 -20.56
C GLU A 75 7.95 -14.45 -21.78
N LEU A 76 6.93 -14.58 -22.62
CA LEU A 76 6.71 -13.69 -23.75
C LEU A 76 6.79 -12.26 -23.25
N LEU A 77 7.83 -11.53 -23.65
CA LEU A 77 7.99 -10.10 -23.34
C LEU A 77 7.18 -9.23 -24.32
N THR A 78 6.78 -9.81 -25.45
CA THR A 78 6.02 -9.13 -26.51
C THR A 78 4.51 -9.16 -26.25
N SER A 79 3.81 -8.20 -26.85
CA SER A 79 2.35 -8.10 -26.77
C SER A 79 1.68 -8.93 -27.86
N THR A 80 0.98 -9.99 -27.46
CA THR A 80 0.13 -10.79 -28.34
C THR A 80 -1.12 -10.02 -28.77
N ALA A 81 -1.84 -10.54 -29.77
CA ALA A 81 -3.15 -10.01 -30.16
C ALA A 81 -4.16 -10.06 -29.00
N GLU A 82 -4.11 -11.11 -28.16
CA GLU A 82 -4.94 -11.21 -26.97
C GLU A 82 -4.60 -10.10 -25.96
N HIS A 83 -3.32 -9.85 -25.68
CA HIS A 83 -2.92 -8.76 -24.77
C HIS A 83 -3.45 -7.41 -25.26
N ARG A 84 -3.35 -7.16 -26.57
CA ARG A 84 -3.84 -5.93 -27.19
C ARG A 84 -5.35 -5.80 -27.09
N ALA A 85 -6.10 -6.88 -27.37
CA ALA A 85 -7.56 -6.89 -27.25
C ALA A 85 -8.01 -6.60 -25.81
N TRP A 86 -7.41 -7.27 -24.82
CA TRP A 86 -7.73 -7.06 -23.41
C TRP A 86 -7.24 -5.74 -22.85
N THR A 87 -6.32 -5.04 -23.51
CA THR A 87 -5.90 -3.69 -23.11
C THR A 87 -6.79 -2.64 -23.76
N PHE A 88 -6.85 -2.63 -25.09
CA PHE A 88 -7.51 -1.55 -25.83
C PHE A 88 -9.03 -1.65 -25.81
N GLY A 89 -9.61 -2.85 -25.70
CA GLY A 89 -11.07 -3.02 -25.58
C GLY A 89 -11.63 -2.29 -24.37
N PRO A 90 -11.17 -2.58 -23.14
CA PRO A 90 -11.61 -1.88 -21.94
C PRO A 90 -11.28 -0.38 -21.96
N MET A 91 -10.12 0.04 -22.50
CA MET A 91 -9.82 1.46 -22.70
C MET A 91 -10.85 2.14 -23.60
N ALA A 92 -11.27 1.51 -24.69
CA ALA A 92 -12.31 2.03 -25.57
C ALA A 92 -13.68 2.12 -24.87
N LEU A 93 -14.04 1.13 -24.05
CA LEU A 93 -15.27 1.17 -23.25
C LEU A 93 -15.28 2.34 -22.26
N MET A 94 -14.17 2.55 -21.53
CA MET A 94 -14.01 3.68 -20.61
C MET A 94 -14.03 5.03 -21.35
N GLY A 95 -13.37 5.11 -22.51
CA GLY A 95 -13.39 6.29 -23.37
C GLY A 95 -14.79 6.62 -23.90
N ALA A 96 -15.56 5.60 -24.29
CA ALA A 96 -16.95 5.77 -24.70
C ALA A 96 -17.84 6.23 -23.54
N ALA A 97 -17.65 5.68 -22.33
CA ALA A 97 -18.38 6.11 -21.14
C ALA A 97 -18.08 7.59 -20.80
N LEU A 98 -16.81 8.00 -20.91
CA LEU A 98 -16.39 9.39 -20.76
C LEU A 98 -17.00 10.31 -21.83
N ALA A 99 -17.11 9.85 -23.07
CA ALA A 99 -17.75 10.61 -24.14
C ALA A 99 -19.25 10.85 -23.88
N VAL A 100 -19.96 9.84 -23.39
CA VAL A 100 -21.37 9.99 -22.96
C VAL A 100 -21.46 10.95 -21.77
N ALA A 101 -20.62 10.79 -20.74
CA ALA A 101 -20.57 11.72 -19.62
C ALA A 101 -20.30 13.17 -20.08
N GLY A 102 -19.45 13.35 -21.10
CA GLY A 102 -19.17 14.64 -21.73
C GLY A 102 -20.40 15.29 -22.36
N SER A 103 -21.32 14.50 -22.93
CA SER A 103 -22.58 15.02 -23.48
C SER A 103 -23.55 15.55 -22.42
N HIS A 104 -23.35 15.22 -21.14
CA HIS A 104 -24.12 15.74 -20.01
C HIS A 104 -23.50 17.03 -19.41
N VAL A 105 -22.36 17.49 -19.93
CA VAL A 105 -21.66 18.66 -19.40
C VAL A 105 -22.29 19.93 -19.95
N ASP A 106 -23.13 20.55 -19.14
CA ASP A 106 -23.76 21.83 -19.45
C ASP A 106 -23.16 23.00 -18.65
N GLY A 107 -22.64 23.99 -19.37
CA GLY A 107 -22.12 25.23 -18.81
C GLY A 107 -20.90 25.09 -17.88
N PRO A 108 -20.46 26.19 -17.27
CA PRO A 108 -19.27 26.21 -16.41
C PRO A 108 -19.39 25.31 -15.16
N GLY A 109 -20.61 25.17 -14.61
CA GLY A 109 -20.85 24.32 -13.45
C GLY A 109 -20.66 22.83 -13.76
N GLY A 110 -21.16 22.36 -14.91
CA GLY A 110 -20.92 21.01 -15.39
C GLY A 110 -19.43 20.75 -15.63
N ALA A 111 -18.73 21.71 -16.25
CA ALA A 111 -17.29 21.59 -16.50
C ALA A 111 -16.47 21.49 -15.20
N LEU A 112 -16.81 22.30 -14.19
CA LEU A 112 -16.18 22.22 -12.87
C LEU A 112 -16.47 20.86 -12.19
N SER A 113 -17.71 20.36 -12.31
CA SER A 113 -18.08 19.05 -11.79
C SER A 113 -17.25 17.93 -12.42
N ALA A 114 -17.13 17.92 -13.75
CA ALA A 114 -16.29 16.96 -14.48
C ALA A 114 -14.81 17.04 -14.08
N ALA A 115 -14.24 18.25 -14.01
CA ALA A 115 -12.85 18.46 -13.59
C ALA A 115 -12.61 17.97 -12.15
N SER A 116 -13.53 18.26 -11.24
CA SER A 116 -13.45 17.79 -9.85
C SER A 116 -13.53 16.27 -9.74
N ALA A 117 -14.34 15.62 -10.61
CA ALA A 117 -14.46 14.17 -10.67
C ALA A 117 -13.16 13.51 -11.14
N VAL A 118 -12.51 14.05 -12.18
CA VAL A 118 -11.22 13.54 -12.66
C VAL A 118 -10.12 13.75 -11.62
N LEU A 119 -10.09 14.90 -10.95
CA LEU A 119 -9.12 15.15 -9.87
C LEU A 119 -9.33 14.19 -8.70
N ALA A 120 -10.57 13.98 -8.28
CA ALA A 120 -10.90 13.02 -7.22
C ALA A 120 -10.53 11.60 -7.63
N ALA A 121 -10.80 11.20 -8.88
CA ALA A 121 -10.40 9.91 -9.43
C ALA A 121 -8.88 9.72 -9.37
N TYR A 122 -8.12 10.75 -9.72
CA TYR A 122 -6.67 10.73 -9.66
C TYR A 122 -6.15 10.56 -8.23
N VAL A 123 -6.58 11.42 -7.30
CA VAL A 123 -6.18 11.34 -5.88
C VAL A 123 -6.57 10.02 -5.23
N LEU A 124 -7.79 9.53 -5.50
CA LEU A 124 -8.28 8.29 -4.89
C LEU A 124 -7.72 7.04 -5.56
N SER A 125 -7.37 7.08 -6.86
CA SER A 125 -6.73 5.94 -7.52
C SER A 125 -5.36 5.66 -6.93
N ASP A 126 -4.59 6.71 -6.58
CA ASP A 126 -3.31 6.56 -5.91
C ASP A 126 -3.46 5.86 -4.54
N LEU A 127 -4.39 6.33 -3.70
CA LEU A 127 -4.75 5.68 -2.43
C LEU A 127 -5.18 4.22 -2.63
N GLY A 128 -6.06 3.98 -3.61
CA GLY A 128 -6.57 2.65 -3.92
C GLY A 128 -5.47 1.67 -4.33
N THR A 129 -4.50 2.13 -5.13
CA THR A 129 -3.32 1.31 -5.47
C THR A 129 -2.48 0.98 -4.26
N GLY A 130 -2.33 1.91 -3.31
CA GLY A 130 -1.59 1.65 -2.07
C GLY A 130 -2.23 0.57 -1.21
N VAL A 131 -3.55 0.63 -1.02
CA VAL A 131 -4.29 -0.40 -0.26
C VAL A 131 -4.20 -1.76 -0.93
N TYR A 132 -4.39 -1.80 -2.25
CA TYR A 132 -4.29 -3.06 -3.00
C TYR A 132 -2.87 -3.63 -2.95
N HIS A 133 -1.85 -2.81 -3.20
CA HIS A 133 -0.45 -3.22 -3.21
C HIS A 133 0.00 -3.73 -1.84
N TRP A 134 -0.30 -3.01 -0.75
CA TRP A 134 -0.08 -3.49 0.62
C TRP A 134 -0.73 -4.87 0.84
N SER A 135 -1.95 -5.07 0.36
CA SER A 135 -2.67 -6.33 0.58
C SER A 135 -2.02 -7.53 -0.12
N VAL A 136 -1.62 -7.37 -1.39
CA VAL A 136 -1.08 -8.49 -2.19
C VAL A 136 0.37 -8.82 -1.84
N ASP A 137 1.13 -7.85 -1.36
CA ASP A 137 2.48 -8.10 -0.84
C ASP A 137 2.42 -8.89 0.48
N ASN A 138 1.48 -8.53 1.36
CA ASN A 138 1.48 -9.03 2.72
C ASN A 138 0.68 -10.32 2.94
N TYR A 139 -0.32 -10.62 2.11
CA TYR A 139 -1.26 -11.71 2.36
C TYR A 139 -1.47 -12.62 1.16
N GLY A 140 -1.79 -13.89 1.45
CA GLY A 140 -2.00 -14.93 0.43
C GLY A 140 -0.74 -15.27 -0.35
N ASP A 141 -0.83 -16.22 -1.27
CA ASP A 141 0.29 -16.69 -2.10
C ASP A 141 -0.21 -17.12 -3.50
N GLY A 142 0.66 -17.74 -4.29
CA GLY A 142 0.35 -18.25 -5.63
C GLY A 142 -0.81 -19.25 -5.71
N SER A 143 -1.22 -19.85 -4.59
CA SER A 143 -2.34 -20.79 -4.49
C SER A 143 -3.67 -20.12 -4.11
N THR A 144 -3.66 -18.83 -3.78
CA THR A 144 -4.87 -18.10 -3.37
C THR A 144 -5.92 -18.11 -4.49
N PRO A 145 -7.18 -18.50 -4.20
CA PRO A 145 -8.24 -18.51 -5.19
C PRO A 145 -8.44 -17.12 -5.81
N VAL A 146 -8.64 -17.08 -7.13
CA VAL A 146 -8.86 -15.86 -7.94
C VAL A 146 -7.63 -14.94 -8.03
N PHE A 147 -6.98 -14.60 -6.90
CA PHE A 147 -5.92 -13.60 -6.79
C PHE A 147 -4.50 -14.17 -6.81
N GLY A 148 -4.31 -15.50 -6.70
CA GLY A 148 -2.99 -16.10 -6.47
C GLY A 148 -1.96 -15.74 -7.53
N ARG A 149 -2.37 -15.61 -8.79
CA ARG A 149 -1.46 -15.16 -9.86
C ARG A 149 -1.01 -13.70 -9.71
N GLN A 150 -1.89 -12.81 -9.25
CA GLN A 150 -1.55 -11.40 -9.01
C GLN A 150 -0.63 -11.29 -7.79
N ILE A 151 -0.99 -11.99 -6.72
CA ILE A 151 -0.20 -12.08 -5.50
C ILE A 151 1.20 -12.58 -5.80
N ALA A 152 1.35 -13.71 -6.51
CA ALA A 152 2.66 -14.23 -6.90
C ALA A 152 3.46 -13.26 -7.79
N ALA A 153 2.79 -12.51 -8.67
CA ALA A 153 3.46 -11.54 -9.54
C ALA A 153 4.00 -10.32 -8.77
N PHE A 154 3.21 -9.75 -7.85
CA PHE A 154 3.65 -8.64 -7.00
C PHE A 154 4.78 -9.07 -6.05
N GLN A 155 4.62 -10.23 -5.43
CA GLN A 155 5.60 -10.80 -4.53
C GLN A 155 6.92 -11.15 -5.23
N GLY A 156 6.86 -11.84 -6.37
CA GLY A 156 8.04 -12.18 -7.16
C GLY A 156 8.74 -10.97 -7.77
N HIS A 157 8.04 -9.84 -7.91
CA HIS A 157 8.61 -8.59 -8.43
C HIS A 157 9.65 -7.98 -7.48
N HIS A 158 9.51 -8.12 -6.16
CA HIS A 158 10.54 -7.69 -5.20
C HIS A 158 11.86 -8.45 -5.37
N VAL A 159 11.80 -9.68 -5.88
CA VAL A 159 12.98 -10.52 -6.17
C VAL A 159 13.62 -10.10 -7.49
N ARG A 160 12.82 -9.83 -8.53
CA ARG A 160 13.31 -9.52 -9.89
C ARG A 160 12.67 -8.24 -10.45
N PRO A 161 12.96 -7.06 -9.86
CA PRO A 161 12.25 -5.82 -10.18
C PRO A 161 12.44 -5.33 -11.61
N TRP A 162 13.53 -5.72 -12.28
CA TRP A 162 13.77 -5.31 -13.68
C TRP A 162 12.84 -6.00 -14.69
N THR A 163 12.21 -7.14 -14.35
CA THR A 163 11.40 -7.91 -15.30
C THR A 163 10.18 -7.12 -15.79
N ILE A 164 9.59 -6.28 -14.93
CA ILE A 164 8.45 -5.42 -15.30
C ILE A 164 8.81 -4.42 -16.42
N THR A 165 10.07 -3.97 -16.47
CA THR A 165 10.55 -2.99 -17.45
C THR A 165 10.78 -3.58 -18.84
N GLN A 166 10.80 -4.91 -18.95
CA GLN A 166 11.10 -5.62 -20.19
C GLN A 166 9.83 -6.00 -20.97
N ARG A 167 8.66 -5.94 -20.33
CA ARG A 167 7.38 -6.25 -20.96
C ARG A 167 6.95 -5.09 -21.86
N GLU A 168 6.51 -5.40 -23.07
CA GLU A 168 5.77 -4.44 -23.88
C GLU A 168 4.48 -3.99 -23.17
N PHE A 169 4.02 -2.77 -23.50
CA PHE A 169 2.89 -2.11 -22.84
C PHE A 169 1.68 -3.03 -22.58
N CYS A 170 1.10 -3.65 -23.62
CA CYS A 170 -0.10 -4.48 -23.45
C CYS A 170 0.22 -5.75 -22.66
N ASN A 171 1.40 -6.33 -22.80
CA ASN A 171 1.82 -7.46 -21.96
C ASN A 171 1.86 -7.06 -20.48
N ASN A 172 2.38 -5.88 -20.17
CA ASN A 172 2.45 -5.38 -18.79
C ASN A 172 1.06 -5.14 -18.18
N VAL A 173 0.13 -4.53 -18.93
CA VAL A 173 -1.12 -4.02 -18.34
C VAL A 173 -2.36 -4.92 -18.52
N HIS A 174 -2.38 -5.84 -19.51
CA HIS A 174 -3.60 -6.60 -19.85
C HIS A 174 -4.17 -7.42 -18.69
N GLN A 175 -3.34 -7.85 -17.73
CA GLN A 175 -3.81 -8.63 -16.58
C GLN A 175 -4.73 -7.83 -15.65
N VAL A 176 -4.54 -6.52 -15.57
CA VAL A 176 -5.41 -5.63 -14.80
C VAL A 176 -6.57 -5.13 -15.67
N PHE A 177 -6.33 -4.86 -16.97
CA PHE A 177 -7.41 -4.44 -17.87
C PHE A 177 -8.44 -5.55 -18.19
N LYS A 178 -8.03 -6.82 -18.25
CA LYS A 178 -8.93 -7.97 -18.53
C LYS A 178 -10.11 -8.05 -17.56
N PRO A 179 -9.91 -8.10 -16.22
CA PRO A 179 -11.03 -8.03 -15.29
C PRO A 179 -11.71 -6.66 -15.28
N ALA A 180 -11.01 -5.57 -15.61
CA ALA A 180 -11.62 -4.24 -15.72
C ALA A 180 -12.61 -4.08 -16.89
N ALA A 181 -12.59 -5.00 -17.87
CA ALA A 181 -13.54 -5.02 -18.98
C ALA A 181 -15.01 -5.06 -18.52
N TYR A 182 -15.31 -5.84 -17.47
CA TYR A 182 -16.66 -6.01 -16.95
C TYR A 182 -17.22 -4.73 -16.31
N PRO A 183 -16.56 -4.10 -15.32
CA PRO A 183 -17.03 -2.82 -14.80
C PRO A 183 -16.99 -1.71 -15.86
N ALA A 184 -16.02 -1.71 -16.80
CA ALA A 184 -16.01 -0.74 -17.89
C ALA A 184 -17.26 -0.86 -18.80
N GLY A 185 -17.68 -2.09 -19.12
CA GLY A 185 -18.93 -2.34 -19.84
C GLY A 185 -20.15 -1.87 -19.05
N GLY A 186 -20.21 -2.17 -17.75
CA GLY A 186 -21.27 -1.67 -16.87
C GLY A 186 -21.32 -0.14 -16.80
N MET A 187 -20.17 0.53 -16.69
CA MET A 187 -20.07 1.99 -16.71
C MET A 187 -20.60 2.58 -18.01
N LEU A 188 -20.24 1.99 -19.16
CA LEU A 188 -20.77 2.43 -20.45
C LEU A 188 -22.29 2.25 -20.53
N LEU A 189 -22.81 1.09 -20.13
CA LEU A 189 -24.26 0.81 -20.13
C LEU A 189 -25.04 1.79 -19.24
N LEU A 190 -24.48 2.15 -18.08
CA LEU A 190 -25.11 3.06 -17.14
C LEU A 190 -24.83 4.54 -17.45
N SER A 191 -23.84 4.85 -18.29
CA SER A 191 -23.41 6.23 -18.58
C SER A 191 -24.54 7.19 -19.00
N PRO A 192 -25.59 6.77 -19.76
CA PRO A 192 -26.69 7.68 -20.11
C PRO A 192 -27.55 8.14 -18.93
N VAL A 193 -27.52 7.42 -17.81
CA VAL A 193 -28.30 7.75 -16.60
C VAL A 193 -27.43 8.25 -15.45
N LEU A 194 -26.11 8.25 -15.62
CA LEU A 194 -25.19 8.82 -14.64
C LEU A 194 -25.10 10.34 -14.82
N GLY A 195 -25.14 11.06 -13.71
CA GLY A 195 -24.80 12.48 -13.69
C GLY A 195 -23.33 12.71 -14.06
N VAL A 196 -22.97 13.96 -14.39
CA VAL A 196 -21.62 14.36 -14.82
C VAL A 196 -20.53 13.81 -13.89
N TRP A 197 -20.67 14.01 -12.58
CA TRP A 197 -19.62 13.65 -11.63
C TRP A 197 -19.29 12.14 -11.63
N PRO A 198 -20.24 11.21 -11.33
CA PRO A 198 -19.93 9.78 -11.39
C PRO A 198 -19.58 9.30 -12.81
N GLY A 199 -20.12 9.93 -13.85
CA GLY A 199 -19.81 9.62 -15.25
C GLY A 199 -18.35 9.89 -15.63
N PHE A 200 -17.72 10.92 -15.05
CA PHE A 200 -16.29 11.18 -15.20
C PHE A 200 -15.42 10.43 -14.19
N PHE A 201 -15.85 10.36 -12.93
CA PHE A 201 -15.06 9.78 -11.84
C PHE A 201 -14.76 8.29 -12.08
N LEU A 202 -15.79 7.48 -12.34
CA LEU A 202 -15.68 6.02 -12.40
C LEU A 202 -14.74 5.52 -13.51
N PRO A 203 -14.92 5.88 -14.79
CA PRO A 203 -14.00 5.45 -15.84
C PRO A 203 -12.59 6.03 -15.68
N SER A 204 -12.44 7.26 -15.18
CA SER A 204 -11.12 7.85 -14.92
C SER A 204 -10.38 7.11 -13.80
N PHE A 205 -11.07 6.78 -12.71
CA PHE A 205 -10.51 6.04 -11.58
C PHE A 205 -10.05 4.66 -12.03
N LEU A 206 -10.92 3.92 -12.73
CA LEU A 206 -10.60 2.58 -13.22
C LEU A 206 -9.43 2.60 -14.21
N PHE A 207 -9.40 3.59 -15.11
CA PHE A 207 -8.31 3.77 -16.06
C PHE A 207 -6.97 3.99 -15.33
N LEU A 208 -6.93 4.86 -14.33
CA LEU A 208 -5.71 5.15 -13.56
C LEU A 208 -5.24 3.95 -12.73
N VAL A 209 -6.16 3.20 -12.13
CA VAL A 209 -5.83 1.93 -11.45
C VAL A 209 -5.20 0.94 -12.43
N CYS A 210 -5.76 0.77 -13.63
CA CYS A 210 -5.19 -0.13 -14.64
C CYS A 210 -3.82 0.36 -15.14
N MET A 211 -3.69 1.65 -15.39
CA MET A 211 -2.45 2.28 -15.85
C MET A 211 -1.35 2.32 -14.79
N SER A 212 -1.69 2.16 -13.51
CA SER A 212 -0.72 2.12 -12.41
C SER A 212 0.36 1.05 -12.61
N GLN A 213 0.06 -0.06 -13.29
CA GLN A 213 1.07 -1.06 -13.65
C GLN A 213 2.13 -0.51 -14.63
N GLN A 214 1.73 0.38 -15.54
CA GLN A 214 2.67 1.02 -16.45
C GLN A 214 3.47 2.12 -15.74
N PHE A 215 2.84 2.86 -14.83
CA PHE A 215 3.53 3.86 -14.00
C PHE A 215 4.56 3.20 -13.08
N HIS A 216 4.21 2.06 -12.51
CA HIS A 216 5.11 1.18 -11.77
C HIS A 216 6.28 0.71 -12.65
N ALA A 217 6.03 0.24 -13.87
CA ALA A 217 7.12 -0.13 -14.77
C ALA A 217 8.08 1.04 -15.04
N TRP A 218 7.54 2.23 -15.31
CA TRP A 218 8.34 3.43 -15.54
C TRP A 218 9.11 3.90 -14.30
N SER A 219 8.64 3.62 -13.08
CA SER A 219 9.38 3.95 -11.85
C SER A 219 10.60 3.05 -11.63
N HIS A 220 10.73 1.93 -12.35
CA HIS A 220 11.96 1.10 -12.34
C HIS A 220 12.99 1.49 -13.40
N MET A 221 12.62 2.36 -14.35
CA MET A 221 13.47 2.71 -15.50
C MET A 221 14.38 3.90 -15.22
N LYS A 222 15.52 3.98 -15.91
CA LYS A 222 16.35 5.20 -15.95
C LYS A 222 15.64 6.26 -16.81
N LYS A 223 15.88 7.54 -16.49
CA LYS A 223 15.35 8.66 -17.29
C LYS A 223 15.71 8.55 -18.77
N SER A 224 16.89 8.03 -19.11
CA SER A 224 17.35 7.83 -20.48
C SER A 224 16.57 6.76 -21.27
N GLU A 225 15.81 5.91 -20.58
CA GLU A 225 15.01 4.84 -21.18
C GLU A 225 13.54 5.25 -21.34
N LEU A 226 13.15 6.42 -20.82
CA LEU A 226 11.76 6.89 -20.76
C LEU A 226 11.48 7.95 -21.83
N PRO A 227 10.23 8.01 -22.35
CA PRO A 227 9.80 9.16 -23.14
C PRO A 227 9.90 10.47 -22.36
N ALA A 228 10.28 11.56 -23.02
CA ALA A 228 10.47 12.87 -22.37
C ALA A 228 9.23 13.34 -21.58
N ALA A 229 8.03 13.05 -22.09
CA ALA A 229 6.78 13.37 -21.39
C ALA A 229 6.64 12.61 -20.06
N VAL A 230 7.03 11.34 -20.00
CA VAL A 230 7.01 10.55 -18.77
C VAL A 230 7.99 11.10 -17.76
N VAL A 231 9.21 11.46 -18.21
CA VAL A 231 10.22 12.09 -17.35
C VAL A 231 9.69 13.41 -16.77
N ALA A 232 9.08 14.26 -17.60
CA ALA A 232 8.50 15.52 -17.14
C ALA A 232 7.39 15.31 -16.11
N LEU A 233 6.53 14.31 -16.29
CA LEU A 233 5.46 13.98 -15.34
C LEU A 233 6.00 13.42 -14.02
N GLN A 234 7.04 12.59 -14.05
CA GLN A 234 7.70 12.09 -12.85
C GLN A 234 8.44 13.22 -12.10
N ASP A 235 9.13 14.10 -12.81
CA ASP A 235 9.83 15.25 -12.23
C ASP A 235 8.87 16.29 -11.63
N ALA A 236 7.67 16.41 -12.19
CA ALA A 236 6.59 17.22 -11.66
C ALA A 236 5.81 16.55 -10.51
N GLY A 237 6.11 15.29 -10.16
CA GLY A 237 5.39 14.53 -9.14
C GLY A 237 3.97 14.11 -9.53
N VAL A 238 3.63 14.17 -10.82
CA VAL A 238 2.33 13.73 -11.37
C VAL A 238 2.29 12.21 -11.58
N LEU A 239 3.43 11.59 -11.84
CA LEU A 239 3.57 10.14 -11.86
C LEU A 239 4.60 9.71 -10.83
N ILE A 240 4.43 8.51 -10.27
CA ILE A 240 5.36 7.94 -9.32
C ILE A 240 6.77 7.89 -9.94
N GLY A 241 7.73 8.52 -9.26
CA GLY A 241 9.13 8.57 -9.67
C GLY A 241 9.95 7.41 -9.14
N ARG A 242 11.12 7.18 -9.75
CA ARG A 242 12.01 6.08 -9.38
C ARG A 242 12.51 6.12 -7.93
N ALA A 243 12.86 7.30 -7.42
CA ALA A 243 13.34 7.41 -6.04
C ALA A 243 12.23 7.09 -5.02
N ALA A 244 11.01 7.60 -5.27
CA ALA A 244 9.86 7.37 -4.40
C ALA A 244 9.46 5.89 -4.37
N HIS A 245 9.32 5.25 -5.54
CA HIS A 245 9.02 3.82 -5.57
C HIS A 245 10.21 2.95 -5.11
N GLY A 246 11.45 3.36 -5.36
CA GLY A 246 12.63 2.66 -4.85
C GLY A 246 12.71 2.61 -3.32
N ALA A 247 12.02 3.50 -2.60
CA ALA A 247 11.91 3.43 -1.15
C ALA A 247 11.06 2.24 -0.69
N HIS A 248 10.06 1.84 -1.46
CA HIS A 248 9.23 0.65 -1.20
C HIS A 248 10.04 -0.64 -1.30
N HIS A 249 11.01 -0.72 -2.21
CA HIS A 249 11.88 -1.90 -2.40
C HIS A 249 12.92 -2.10 -1.30
N ARG A 250 12.91 -1.27 -0.25
CA ARG A 250 13.77 -1.48 0.92
C ARG A 250 13.14 -2.55 1.81
N PRO A 251 13.89 -3.61 2.18
CA PRO A 251 13.44 -4.54 3.21
C PRO A 251 12.97 -3.79 4.47
N ASN A 252 11.80 -4.10 5.04
CA ASN A 252 10.95 -5.29 4.78
C ASN A 252 9.72 -5.01 3.88
N PHE A 253 9.82 -4.08 2.92
CA PHE A 253 8.75 -3.73 1.99
C PHE A 253 7.47 -3.22 2.69
N GLU A 254 7.66 -2.42 3.75
CA GLU A 254 6.59 -2.11 4.73
C GLU A 254 5.85 -0.78 4.47
N GLY A 255 6.19 -0.05 3.41
CA GLY A 255 5.63 1.26 3.09
C GLY A 255 5.77 1.65 1.62
N ASN A 256 5.40 2.89 1.31
CA ASN A 256 5.47 3.47 -0.06
C ASN A 256 4.68 2.68 -1.13
N TYR A 257 3.51 2.15 -0.78
CA TYR A 257 2.72 1.25 -1.63
C TYR A 257 2.00 1.91 -2.81
N CYS A 258 1.72 3.22 -2.79
CA CYS A 258 0.99 3.91 -3.86
C CYS A 258 1.85 4.10 -5.11
N ILE A 259 1.29 3.76 -6.28
CA ILE A 259 2.02 3.65 -7.56
C ILE A 259 1.38 4.45 -8.71
N VAL A 260 0.42 5.35 -8.43
CA VAL A 260 -0.03 6.32 -9.45
C VAL A 260 0.88 7.53 -9.44
N SER A 261 0.82 8.30 -8.34
CA SER A 261 1.67 9.45 -8.07
C SER A 261 2.55 9.27 -6.84
N GLY A 262 2.12 8.43 -5.90
CA GLY A 262 2.76 8.27 -4.59
C GLY A 262 2.41 9.36 -3.58
N TRP A 263 1.42 10.21 -3.86
CA TRP A 263 1.04 11.33 -2.99
C TRP A 263 0.57 10.87 -1.61
N TRP A 264 -0.05 9.69 -1.53
CA TRP A 264 -0.52 9.15 -0.26
C TRP A 264 0.56 8.47 0.58
N ASN A 265 1.71 8.13 0.00
CA ASN A 265 2.72 7.30 0.67
C ASN A 265 3.16 7.90 2.01
N GLN A 266 3.58 9.17 2.01
CA GLN A 266 4.04 9.81 3.25
C GLN A 266 2.94 9.84 4.32
N ALA A 267 1.72 10.23 3.95
CA ALA A 267 0.62 10.31 4.91
C ALA A 267 0.23 8.94 5.49
N LEU A 268 0.24 7.89 4.68
CA LEU A 268 -0.08 6.52 5.11
C LEU A 268 1.03 5.92 5.98
N ASP A 269 2.29 6.15 5.61
CA ASP A 269 3.46 5.67 6.34
C ASP A 269 3.58 6.39 7.70
N ASP A 270 3.50 7.72 7.72
CA ASP A 270 3.63 8.53 8.96
C ASP A 270 2.48 8.29 9.95
N SER A 271 1.27 8.03 9.44
CA SER A 271 0.11 7.75 10.30
C SER A 271 0.10 6.33 10.87
N GLY A 272 0.95 5.43 10.35
CA GLY A 272 0.92 4.01 10.70
C GLY A 272 -0.38 3.31 10.25
N PHE A 273 -1.07 3.84 9.23
CA PHE A 273 -2.34 3.31 8.74
C PHE A 273 -2.26 1.81 8.42
N PHE A 274 -1.23 1.40 7.67
CA PHE A 274 -1.01 -0.02 7.36
C PHE A 274 -0.63 -0.84 8.59
N ARG A 275 0.18 -0.30 9.50
CA ARG A 275 0.52 -0.97 10.77
C ARG A 275 -0.72 -1.23 11.63
N TRP A 276 -1.68 -0.31 11.60
CA TRP A 276 -2.96 -0.49 12.26
C TRP A 276 -3.81 -1.56 11.57
N LEU A 277 -3.93 -1.53 10.23
CA LEU A 277 -4.66 -2.55 9.47
C LEU A 277 -4.10 -3.96 9.70
N GLU A 278 -2.78 -4.11 9.77
CA GLU A 278 -2.13 -5.39 10.04
C GLU A 278 -2.54 -5.98 11.39
N LYS A 279 -2.57 -5.15 12.43
CA LYS A 279 -3.04 -5.57 13.76
C LYS A 279 -4.51 -5.99 13.72
N VAL A 280 -5.34 -5.32 12.92
CA VAL A 280 -6.75 -5.70 12.73
C VAL A 280 -6.85 -7.05 12.01
N VAL A 281 -6.08 -7.27 10.95
CA VAL A 281 -6.07 -8.56 10.22
C VAL A 281 -5.61 -9.69 11.13
N VAL A 282 -4.54 -9.50 11.89
CA VAL A 282 -4.06 -10.50 12.87
C VAL A 282 -5.12 -10.78 13.94
N ALA A 283 -5.73 -9.73 14.51
CA ALA A 283 -6.73 -9.89 15.55
C ALA A 283 -8.00 -10.62 15.06
N THR A 284 -8.33 -10.51 13.77
CA THR A 284 -9.56 -11.08 13.20
C THR A 284 -9.35 -12.43 12.50
N THR A 285 -8.16 -12.68 11.95
CA THR A 285 -7.88 -13.87 11.13
C THR A 285 -6.74 -14.73 11.67
N GLY A 286 -5.90 -14.20 12.56
CA GLY A 286 -4.65 -14.84 13.00
C GLY A 286 -3.53 -14.82 11.96
N VAL A 287 -3.74 -14.21 10.79
CA VAL A 287 -2.75 -14.16 9.71
C VAL A 287 -1.88 -12.91 9.85
N GLU A 288 -0.58 -13.13 9.98
CA GLU A 288 0.42 -12.06 10.05
C GLU A 288 0.84 -11.58 8.66
N PRO A 289 1.12 -10.28 8.49
CA PRO A 289 1.66 -9.75 7.23
C PRO A 289 3.13 -10.16 7.04
N ARG A 290 3.55 -10.34 5.79
CA ARG A 290 4.96 -10.65 5.49
C ARG A 290 5.95 -9.58 5.92
N CYS A 291 5.60 -8.30 5.79
CA CYS A 291 6.52 -7.21 6.08
C CYS A 291 6.99 -7.14 7.54
N TRP A 292 6.38 -7.90 8.46
CA TRP A 292 6.87 -8.04 9.84
C TRP A 292 8.18 -8.83 9.93
N TYR A 293 8.52 -9.56 8.87
CA TYR A 293 9.66 -10.45 8.82
C TYR A 293 10.69 -9.93 7.81
N PRO A 294 11.99 -10.05 8.10
CA PRO A 294 13.03 -9.87 7.09
C PRO A 294 12.78 -10.79 5.89
N PRO A 295 13.12 -10.34 4.67
CA PRO A 295 13.02 -11.21 3.49
C PRO A 295 13.88 -12.45 3.70
N GLU A 296 13.27 -13.63 3.54
CA GLU A 296 14.02 -14.89 3.47
C GLU A 296 14.82 -14.96 2.17
N HIS A 297 15.72 -15.94 2.01
CA HIS A 297 16.58 -16.06 0.81
C HIS A 297 15.81 -16.03 -0.52
N GLY A 298 14.56 -16.50 -0.56
CA GLY A 298 13.69 -16.46 -1.74
C GLY A 298 13.04 -15.10 -2.05
N TRP A 299 13.32 -14.07 -1.24
CA TRP A 299 12.75 -12.72 -1.33
C TRP A 299 13.82 -11.63 -1.41
N ILE A 300 15.10 -12.04 -1.43
CA ILE A 300 16.21 -11.12 -1.63
C ILE A 300 16.26 -10.77 -3.12
N GLU A 301 16.42 -9.48 -3.42
CA GLU A 301 16.59 -9.03 -4.79
C GLU A 301 17.75 -9.78 -5.46
N GLU A 302 17.46 -10.42 -6.58
CA GLU A 302 18.45 -11.12 -7.38
C GLU A 302 19.31 -10.12 -8.16
N VAL A 303 20.51 -10.53 -8.57
CA VAL A 303 21.32 -9.68 -9.45
C VAL A 303 20.77 -9.76 -10.87
N ARG A 304 20.40 -8.62 -11.45
CA ARG A 304 20.02 -8.55 -12.87
C ARG A 304 21.11 -9.20 -13.74
N PRO A 305 20.77 -10.22 -14.55
CA PRO A 305 21.72 -10.78 -15.50
C PRO A 305 22.23 -9.69 -16.45
N GLN A 306 23.55 -9.58 -16.61
CA GLN A 306 24.12 -8.68 -17.60
C GLN A 306 23.72 -9.18 -18.99
N ALA A 307 23.23 -8.29 -19.84
CA ALA A 307 22.97 -8.62 -21.24
C ALA A 307 24.29 -9.06 -21.88
N LYS A 308 24.31 -10.28 -22.43
CA LYS A 308 25.43 -10.78 -23.24
C LYS A 308 25.52 -10.03 -24.56
#